data_AF-A0A850LUG0-F1
#
_entry.id   AF-A0A850LUG0-F1
#
_cell.length_a   1.000
_cell.length_b   1.000
_cell.length_c   1.000
_cell.angle_alpha   90.00
_cell.angle_beta   90.00
_cell.angle_gamma   90.00
#
_symmetry.space_group_name_H-M   'P 1'
#
loop_
_entity.id
_entity.type
_entity.pdbx_description
1 polymer ?
#
loop_
_entity_poly.entity_id
_entity_poly.type
_entity_poly.pdbx_seq_one_letter_code
_entity_poly.pdbx_strand_id
1 'polypeptide(L)'
;MHSTKFYSTFSIKLIIILYGLLSFGFTSPNKNKSEKSEILSMTENYRVMVITAKSSKNAIKIAEKLNEIINKPIYIEQENDEWKIQVGGLKTIEEAQSIKEKLNILGIKNISILKIIKDSFDTLQPPPSSFKSALQSDNKIDLYVTGIQSDLKIDGKLIEPEWEQAVPYIGYFYQQEPFDREPSTEKTEVRILNDQKNLYFGIRCYYAEPDKIFATVMRRDGHLHSDDNIELFLDTYHDGRNCFHFSTNPLGAKIDAVITDEGNYVNENWDAVWYCKTSRDESGWCAEISIPFKSLKFKEGGDGDWGINIGREISYKRESTFIVPIPRALNHRGKYKASLYANLKNIKNPKTGKNIQIIPYTSGGRIYEYRPNESTSR
;
A
#
# COMPACT_ATOMS: atom_id res chain seq x y z
N MET A 1 -53.85 -7.78 -21.52
CA MET A 1 -52.70 -8.66 -21.86
C MET A 1 -51.81 -7.90 -22.83
N HIS A 2 -50.52 -7.77 -22.48
CA HIS A 2 -49.31 -7.44 -23.28
C HIS A 2 -49.41 -6.52 -24.51
N SER A 3 -48.47 -5.62 -24.82
CA SER A 3 -47.21 -5.20 -24.21
C SER A 3 -46.81 -3.92 -24.95
N THR A 4 -46.40 -2.89 -24.22
CA THR A 4 -45.86 -1.65 -24.76
C THR A 4 -44.42 -1.88 -25.25
N LYS A 5 -44.13 -1.63 -26.54
CA LYS A 5 -42.77 -1.41 -27.04
C LYS A 5 -42.72 0.02 -27.58
N PHE A 6 -41.98 0.88 -26.88
CA PHE A 6 -41.66 2.23 -27.34
C PHE A 6 -40.26 2.26 -27.96
N TYR A 7 -40.14 3.15 -28.94
CA TYR A 7 -39.06 3.40 -29.88
C TYR A 7 -37.72 3.83 -29.24
N SER A 8 -36.64 3.61 -29.99
CA SER A 8 -35.82 4.70 -30.57
C SER A 8 -34.32 4.41 -30.51
N THR A 9 -33.78 4.22 -31.70
CA THR A 9 -32.37 4.33 -32.11
C THR A 9 -31.63 5.50 -31.46
N PHE A 10 -30.45 5.24 -30.89
CA PHE A 10 -29.39 6.24 -30.76
C PHE A 10 -28.13 5.70 -31.43
N SER A 11 -27.74 6.38 -32.49
CA SER A 11 -26.52 6.16 -33.27
C SER A 11 -25.44 7.08 -32.72
N ILE A 12 -24.28 6.56 -32.34
CA ILE A 12 -23.12 7.37 -31.94
C ILE A 12 -21.93 7.00 -32.84
N LYS A 13 -21.44 8.06 -33.52
CA LYS A 13 -20.38 8.08 -34.53
C LYS A 13 -19.04 7.59 -33.97
N LEU A 14 -18.42 6.69 -34.71
CA LEU A 14 -17.01 6.30 -34.60
C LEU A 14 -16.14 7.42 -35.18
N ILE A 15 -15.30 8.06 -34.37
CA ILE A 15 -14.25 8.97 -34.84
C ILE A 15 -12.94 8.19 -34.88
N ILE A 16 -12.49 7.87 -36.09
CA ILE A 16 -11.14 7.36 -36.38
C ILE A 16 -10.31 8.59 -36.78
N ILE A 17 -9.26 8.91 -36.02
CA ILE A 17 -8.24 9.88 -36.47
C ILE A 17 -7.07 9.07 -37.03
N LEU A 18 -6.92 9.13 -38.35
CA LEU A 18 -5.80 8.64 -39.14
C LEU A 18 -4.90 9.84 -39.47
N TYR A 19 -3.59 9.74 -39.24
CA TYR A 19 -2.60 10.59 -39.92
C TYR A 19 -1.45 9.71 -40.42
N GLY A 20 -1.42 9.48 -41.73
CA GLY A 20 -0.18 9.30 -42.52
C GLY A 20 0.39 10.69 -42.84
N LEU A 21 1.55 10.89 -43.46
CA LEU A 21 2.38 10.07 -44.35
C LEU A 21 3.62 10.94 -44.64
N LEU A 22 4.78 10.35 -44.94
CA LEU A 22 5.48 10.59 -46.22
C LEU A 22 6.81 9.85 -46.30
N SER A 23 6.95 9.13 -47.41
CA SER A 23 8.08 8.32 -47.84
C SER A 23 8.97 9.11 -48.81
N PHE A 24 10.28 8.89 -48.78
CA PHE A 24 11.28 8.93 -49.86
C PHE A 24 12.57 8.33 -49.25
N GLY A 25 13.43 7.50 -49.84
CA GLY A 25 13.66 6.93 -51.16
C GLY A 25 15.11 6.39 -51.13
N PHE A 26 15.34 5.18 -51.68
CA PHE A 26 16.56 4.34 -51.73
C PHE A 26 17.98 4.97 -51.77
N THR A 27 18.96 4.32 -51.09
CA THR A 27 20.14 3.60 -51.67
C THR A 27 21.11 3.05 -50.59
N SER A 28 21.87 1.99 -50.93
CA SER A 28 22.65 1.06 -50.06
C SER A 28 24.16 1.41 -49.98
N PRO A 29 25.07 0.58 -49.43
CA PRO A 29 25.43 0.39 -48.02
C PRO A 29 26.91 0.79 -47.72
N ASN A 30 27.26 1.19 -46.49
CA ASN A 30 28.61 0.89 -45.96
C ASN A 30 28.77 1.02 -44.44
N LYS A 31 29.77 0.26 -43.99
CA LYS A 31 30.14 -0.23 -42.66
C LYS A 31 30.48 0.82 -41.58
N ASN A 32 30.21 0.36 -40.36
CA ASN A 32 30.92 0.61 -39.09
C ASN A 32 30.84 2.00 -38.46
N LYS A 33 30.01 2.09 -37.40
CA LYS A 33 30.50 2.40 -36.04
C LYS A 33 29.44 2.13 -34.96
N SER A 34 29.96 1.60 -33.85
CA SER A 34 29.38 1.45 -32.51
C SER A 34 28.22 0.48 -32.30
N GLU A 35 28.60 -0.76 -31.99
CA GLU A 35 27.98 -1.56 -30.94
C GLU A 35 27.83 -0.72 -29.65
N LYS A 36 26.59 -0.36 -29.31
CA LYS A 36 26.08 -0.28 -27.93
C LYS A 36 24.59 0.05 -27.97
N SER A 37 23.85 -0.64 -27.11
CA SER A 37 22.48 -0.35 -26.67
C SER A 37 21.36 -0.42 -27.71
N GLU A 38 20.91 -1.63 -28.04
CA GLU A 38 19.51 -1.84 -28.44
C GLU A 38 19.08 -3.28 -28.14
N ILE A 39 19.02 -3.61 -26.85
CA ILE A 39 18.17 -4.70 -26.34
C ILE A 39 17.30 -4.06 -25.25
N LEU A 40 16.39 -3.18 -25.68
CA LEU A 40 15.18 -2.89 -24.90
C LEU A 40 14.16 -3.96 -25.28
N SER A 41 13.97 -4.95 -24.42
CA SER A 41 12.83 -5.86 -24.55
C SER A 41 11.53 -5.04 -24.49
N MET A 42 10.84 -4.91 -25.61
CA MET A 42 9.47 -4.38 -25.68
C MET A 42 8.54 -5.40 -25.03
N THR A 43 8.22 -5.26 -23.75
CA THR A 43 7.13 -6.00 -23.12
C THR A 43 5.81 -5.33 -23.50
N GLU A 44 4.99 -5.99 -24.33
CA GLU A 44 3.67 -5.52 -24.71
C GLU A 44 2.67 -5.77 -23.56
N ASN A 45 2.12 -4.73 -22.93
CA ASN A 45 1.14 -4.93 -21.86
C ASN A 45 -0.30 -4.88 -22.40
N TYR A 46 -1.20 -5.70 -21.86
CA TYR A 46 -2.60 -5.84 -22.26
C TYR A 46 -3.55 -5.70 -21.07
N ARG A 47 -4.79 -5.28 -21.35
CA ARG A 47 -5.93 -5.32 -20.41
C ARG A 47 -7.15 -5.98 -21.05
N VAL A 48 -7.99 -6.61 -20.25
CA VAL A 48 -9.27 -7.20 -20.69
C VAL A 48 -10.41 -6.49 -19.96
N MET A 49 -11.25 -5.75 -20.68
CA MET A 49 -12.47 -5.15 -20.11
C MET A 49 -13.57 -6.20 -20.04
N VAL A 50 -14.14 -6.39 -18.85
CA VAL A 50 -15.00 -7.52 -18.49
C VAL A 50 -16.48 -7.14 -18.46
N ILE A 51 -16.89 -6.16 -17.62
CA ILE A 51 -18.30 -5.78 -17.40
C ILE A 51 -18.39 -4.28 -17.08
N THR A 52 -19.54 -3.64 -17.38
CA THR A 52 -19.92 -2.33 -16.79
C THR A 52 -21.04 -2.50 -15.76
N ALA A 53 -20.96 -1.81 -14.62
CA ALA A 53 -21.94 -1.85 -13.54
C ALA A 53 -22.47 -0.45 -13.23
N LYS A 54 -23.76 -0.30 -12.95
CA LYS A 54 -24.39 1.01 -12.66
C LYS A 54 -24.20 1.50 -11.21
N SER A 55 -23.53 0.72 -10.38
CA SER A 55 -23.34 1.03 -8.96
C SER A 55 -22.01 0.47 -8.48
N SER A 56 -21.27 1.26 -7.69
CA SER A 56 -20.00 0.91 -7.08
C SER A 56 -20.10 -0.36 -6.23
N LYS A 57 -21.16 -0.50 -5.44
CA LYS A 57 -21.41 -1.68 -4.59
C LYS A 57 -21.55 -2.98 -5.41
N ASN A 58 -22.15 -2.89 -6.60
CA ASN A 58 -22.22 -4.03 -7.52
C ASN A 58 -20.90 -4.26 -8.23
N ALA A 59 -20.18 -3.20 -8.59
CA ALA A 59 -18.86 -3.32 -9.22
C ALA A 59 -17.84 -4.02 -8.31
N ILE A 60 -17.83 -3.67 -7.02
CA ILE A 60 -16.98 -4.29 -6.00
C ILE A 60 -17.29 -5.78 -5.86
N LYS A 61 -18.58 -6.15 -5.72
CA LYS A 61 -18.98 -7.57 -5.63
C LYS A 61 -18.59 -8.39 -6.87
N ILE A 62 -18.64 -7.78 -8.05
CA ILE A 62 -18.23 -8.43 -9.29
C ILE A 62 -16.71 -8.56 -9.34
N ALA A 63 -15.97 -7.53 -8.92
CA ALA A 63 -14.52 -7.56 -8.87
C ALA A 63 -13.97 -8.57 -7.87
N GLU A 64 -14.59 -8.72 -6.69
CA GLU A 64 -14.26 -9.74 -5.69
C GLU A 64 -14.40 -11.15 -6.29
N LYS A 65 -15.54 -11.44 -6.91
CA LYS A 65 -15.76 -12.73 -7.60
C LYS A 65 -14.80 -12.96 -8.76
N LEU A 66 -14.50 -11.92 -9.54
CA LEU A 66 -13.54 -12.02 -10.63
C LEU A 66 -12.12 -12.26 -10.10
N ASN A 67 -11.75 -11.66 -8.97
CA ASN A 67 -10.46 -11.86 -8.34
C ASN A 67 -10.30 -13.28 -7.76
N GLU A 68 -11.38 -13.91 -7.29
CA GLU A 68 -11.36 -15.32 -6.88
C GLU A 68 -11.14 -16.28 -8.07
N ILE A 69 -11.68 -15.93 -9.24
CA ILE A 69 -11.66 -16.80 -10.42
C ILE A 69 -10.44 -16.54 -11.32
N ILE A 70 -9.99 -15.30 -11.33
CA ILE A 70 -8.89 -14.80 -12.15
C ILE A 70 -7.79 -14.38 -11.18
N ASN A 71 -6.73 -15.18 -11.10
CA ASN A 71 -5.52 -14.87 -10.34
C ASN A 71 -4.67 -13.80 -11.07
N LYS A 72 -5.31 -12.69 -11.45
CA LYS A 72 -4.73 -11.54 -12.12
C LYS A 72 -5.38 -10.28 -11.56
N PRO A 73 -4.68 -9.15 -11.56
CA PRO A 73 -5.17 -7.91 -10.99
C PRO A 73 -6.49 -7.44 -11.63
N ILE A 74 -7.48 -7.06 -10.81
CA ILE A 74 -8.76 -6.51 -11.26
C ILE A 74 -8.77 -4.99 -11.02
N TYR A 75 -9.21 -4.22 -12.01
CA TYR A 75 -9.43 -2.78 -11.94
C TYR A 75 -10.93 -2.48 -12.01
N ILE A 76 -11.35 -1.40 -11.35
CA ILE A 76 -12.67 -0.81 -11.52
C ILE A 76 -12.46 0.66 -11.89
N GLU A 77 -13.09 1.12 -12.97
CA GLU A 77 -12.96 2.45 -13.53
C GLU A 77 -14.37 3.04 -13.73
N GLN A 78 -14.63 4.26 -13.25
CA GLN A 78 -15.91 4.93 -13.46
C GLN A 78 -15.83 5.79 -14.73
N GLU A 79 -16.71 5.52 -15.70
CA GLU A 79 -16.82 6.28 -16.95
C GLU A 79 -18.30 6.50 -17.30
N ASN A 80 -18.70 7.75 -17.50
CA ASN A 80 -20.07 8.14 -17.90
C ASN A 80 -21.18 7.49 -17.03
N ASP A 81 -21.09 7.61 -15.71
CA ASP A 81 -22.01 7.03 -14.71
C ASP A 81 -22.07 5.48 -14.67
N GLU A 82 -21.15 4.80 -15.34
CA GLU A 82 -20.98 3.35 -15.26
C GLU A 82 -19.59 2.96 -14.73
N TRP A 83 -19.50 1.80 -14.08
CA TRP A 83 -18.28 1.25 -13.49
C TRP A 83 -17.77 0.11 -14.36
N LYS A 84 -16.74 0.36 -15.16
CA LYS A 84 -16.03 -0.62 -15.99
C LYS A 84 -15.08 -1.46 -15.13
N ILE A 85 -15.16 -2.78 -15.26
CA ILE A 85 -14.32 -3.73 -14.53
C ILE A 85 -13.35 -4.36 -15.53
N GLN A 86 -12.05 -4.34 -15.25
CA GLN A 86 -11.00 -4.77 -16.17
C GLN A 86 -10.01 -5.72 -15.49
N VAL A 87 -9.37 -6.60 -16.26
CA VAL A 87 -8.29 -7.49 -15.80
C VAL A 87 -6.97 -6.96 -16.36
N GLY A 88 -5.94 -6.87 -15.51
CA GLY A 88 -4.60 -6.41 -15.84
C GLY A 88 -3.49 -7.45 -15.70
N GLY A 89 -2.26 -6.96 -15.71
CA GLY A 89 -1.07 -7.79 -15.49
C GLY A 89 -0.85 -8.82 -16.59
N LEU A 90 -1.25 -8.48 -17.82
CA LEU A 90 -1.16 -9.33 -19.00
C LEU A 90 0.00 -8.82 -19.85
N LYS A 91 1.00 -9.66 -20.03
CA LYS A 91 2.27 -9.36 -20.71
C LYS A 91 2.25 -9.76 -22.19
N THR A 92 1.21 -10.48 -22.62
CA THR A 92 1.06 -10.91 -24.01
C THR A 92 -0.41 -10.90 -24.44
N ILE A 93 -0.64 -10.89 -25.75
CA ILE A 93 -2.00 -10.97 -26.31
C ILE A 93 -2.64 -12.33 -26.05
N GLU A 94 -1.84 -13.40 -26.02
CA GLU A 94 -2.29 -14.76 -25.73
C GLU A 94 -2.81 -14.87 -24.30
N GLU A 95 -2.16 -14.24 -23.33
CA GLU A 95 -2.68 -14.15 -21.95
C GLU A 95 -4.05 -13.45 -21.91
N ALA A 96 -4.21 -12.37 -22.67
CA ALA A 96 -5.47 -11.63 -22.75
C ALA A 96 -6.59 -12.42 -23.45
N GLN A 97 -6.27 -13.15 -24.51
CA GLN A 97 -7.22 -14.03 -25.20
C GLN A 97 -7.64 -15.19 -24.32
N SER A 98 -6.70 -15.83 -23.63
CA SER A 98 -6.96 -16.92 -22.68
C SER A 98 -7.92 -16.49 -21.57
N ILE A 99 -7.71 -15.30 -20.99
CA ILE A 99 -8.62 -14.75 -19.97
C ILE A 99 -9.99 -14.44 -20.55
N LYS A 100 -10.05 -13.84 -21.75
CA LYS A 100 -11.31 -13.58 -22.43
C LYS A 100 -12.10 -14.86 -22.70
N GLU A 101 -11.45 -15.93 -23.12
CA GLU A 101 -12.07 -17.24 -23.32
C GLU A 101 -12.58 -17.83 -22.00
N LYS A 102 -11.76 -17.82 -20.95
CA LYS A 102 -12.15 -18.27 -19.61
C LYS A 102 -13.40 -17.54 -19.12
N LEU A 103 -13.46 -16.23 -19.33
CA LEU A 103 -14.61 -15.41 -18.94
C LEU A 103 -15.85 -15.66 -19.79
N ASN A 104 -15.69 -15.89 -21.10
CA ASN A 104 -16.80 -16.27 -21.99
C ASN A 104 -17.42 -17.61 -21.55
N ILE A 105 -16.60 -18.60 -21.16
CA ILE A 105 -17.06 -19.91 -20.65
C ILE A 105 -17.88 -19.73 -19.36
N LEU A 106 -17.51 -18.76 -18.52
CA LEU A 106 -18.23 -18.40 -17.29
C LEU A 106 -19.49 -17.58 -17.54
N GLY A 107 -19.89 -17.40 -18.80
CA GLY A 107 -21.10 -16.68 -19.20
C GLY A 107 -20.97 -15.16 -19.17
N ILE A 108 -19.78 -14.62 -18.93
CA ILE A 108 -19.52 -13.18 -19.01
C ILE A 108 -19.33 -12.80 -20.48
N LYS A 109 -20.18 -11.92 -20.99
CA LYS A 109 -20.20 -11.49 -22.40
C LYS A 109 -19.84 -10.01 -22.51
N ASN A 110 -19.59 -9.54 -23.74
CA ASN A 110 -19.16 -8.17 -24.07
C ASN A 110 -17.75 -7.81 -23.58
N ILE A 111 -16.82 -8.76 -23.75
CA ILE A 111 -15.43 -8.64 -23.31
C ILE A 111 -14.56 -8.07 -24.43
N SER A 112 -13.82 -7.01 -24.14
CA SER A 112 -12.92 -6.33 -25.08
C SER A 112 -11.46 -6.44 -24.62
N ILE A 113 -10.56 -6.76 -25.54
CA ILE A 113 -9.10 -6.76 -25.27
C ILE A 113 -8.55 -5.40 -25.69
N LEU A 114 -7.77 -4.79 -24.80
CA LEU A 114 -7.11 -3.51 -25.01
C LEU A 114 -5.60 -3.73 -25.05
N LYS A 115 -4.95 -3.37 -26.17
CA LYS A 115 -3.48 -3.35 -26.30
C LYS A 115 -2.95 -2.02 -25.77
N ILE A 116 -1.95 -2.05 -24.90
CA ILE A 116 -1.29 -0.86 -24.37
C ILE A 116 0.04 -0.70 -25.13
N ILE A 117 0.19 0.38 -25.91
CA ILE A 117 1.38 0.66 -26.73
C ILE A 117 2.32 1.58 -25.93
N LYS A 118 3.64 1.39 -26.03
CA LYS A 118 4.64 2.04 -25.17
C LYS A 118 4.64 3.58 -25.23
N ASP A 119 4.17 4.18 -26.32
CA ASP A 119 4.01 5.64 -26.46
C ASP A 119 2.75 6.20 -25.75
N SER A 120 1.92 5.32 -25.18
CA SER A 120 0.82 5.69 -24.29
C SER A 120 1.15 5.45 -22.81
N PHE A 121 2.43 5.30 -22.44
CA PHE A 121 2.85 5.44 -21.04
C PHE A 121 2.59 6.88 -20.51
N ASP A 122 2.44 7.86 -21.41
CA ASP A 122 2.17 9.26 -21.04
C ASP A 122 0.67 9.62 -20.96
N THR A 123 -0.24 8.65 -21.18
CA THR A 123 -1.70 8.94 -21.16
C THR A 123 -2.61 7.86 -20.57
N LEU A 124 -2.11 6.73 -20.08
CA LEU A 124 -2.94 5.73 -19.40
C LEU A 124 -2.57 5.59 -17.93
N GLN A 125 -3.24 6.41 -17.13
CA GLN A 125 -3.15 6.46 -15.66
C GLN A 125 -3.98 5.30 -15.04
N PRO A 126 -3.50 4.62 -13.98
CA PRO A 126 -4.40 3.96 -13.02
C PRO A 126 -5.32 5.03 -12.41
N PRO A 127 -6.56 4.66 -11.98
CA PRO A 127 -7.71 5.57 -11.93
C PRO A 127 -7.36 6.95 -11.36
N PRO A 128 -7.48 8.02 -12.15
CA PRO A 128 -7.72 9.32 -11.60
C PRO A 128 -9.22 9.45 -11.33
N SER A 129 -9.62 9.53 -10.06
CA SER A 129 -10.24 10.80 -9.71
C SER A 129 -9.07 11.73 -9.40
N SER A 130 -8.68 12.50 -10.43
CA SER A 130 -7.67 13.56 -10.48
C SER A 130 -6.27 13.25 -10.98
N PHE A 131 -5.99 13.55 -12.25
CA PHE A 131 -4.58 13.77 -12.64
C PHE A 131 -4.35 14.77 -13.79
N LYS A 132 -5.37 15.58 -14.12
CA LYS A 132 -5.11 16.99 -14.48
C LYS A 132 -5.42 17.96 -13.33
N SER A 133 -5.86 17.40 -12.22
CA SER A 133 -5.97 18.09 -10.95
C SER A 133 -5.08 17.44 -9.87
N ALA A 134 -4.12 16.57 -10.17
CA ALA A 134 -3.10 16.22 -9.15
C ALA A 134 -2.10 17.38 -8.89
N LEU A 135 -2.23 18.48 -9.63
CA LEU A 135 -1.72 19.80 -9.26
C LEU A 135 -2.85 20.79 -8.89
N GLN A 136 -4.11 20.31 -8.75
CA GLN A 136 -5.32 21.14 -8.64
C GLN A 136 -6.59 20.50 -8.00
N SER A 137 -6.52 19.39 -7.28
CA SER A 137 -7.63 18.73 -6.57
C SER A 137 -7.13 17.96 -5.37
N ASP A 138 -7.83 18.17 -4.29
CA ASP A 138 -7.47 17.81 -2.92
C ASP A 138 -7.83 16.36 -2.52
N ASN A 139 -8.02 15.42 -3.48
CA ASN A 139 -8.53 14.08 -3.15
C ASN A 139 -7.41 13.06 -2.90
N LYS A 140 -7.01 12.92 -1.63
CA LYS A 140 -6.12 11.87 -1.12
C LYS A 140 -6.78 10.48 -1.14
N ILE A 141 -5.98 9.40 -1.15
CA ILE A 141 -6.45 8.01 -0.99
C ILE A 141 -7.10 7.86 0.40
N ASP A 142 -8.21 7.13 0.52
CA ASP A 142 -8.88 6.86 1.80
C ASP A 142 -8.71 5.40 2.23
N LEU A 143 -8.33 5.19 3.48
CA LEU A 143 -8.40 3.92 4.20
C LEU A 143 -9.42 4.05 5.33
N TYR A 144 -10.14 2.98 5.65
CA TYR A 144 -11.20 3.00 6.65
C TYR A 144 -10.85 2.11 7.84
N VAL A 145 -11.07 2.63 9.03
CA VAL A 145 -11.01 1.86 10.27
C VAL A 145 -12.37 1.28 10.61
N THR A 146 -12.43 -0.02 10.88
CA THR A 146 -13.64 -0.67 11.40
C THR A 146 -13.55 -0.80 12.93
N GLY A 147 -14.55 -0.27 13.64
CA GLY A 147 -14.62 -0.39 15.09
C GLY A 147 -15.08 -1.77 15.54
N ILE A 148 -14.40 -2.34 16.53
CA ILE A 148 -14.71 -3.62 17.17
C ILE A 148 -14.97 -3.45 18.67
N GLN A 149 -15.63 -4.45 19.29
CA GLN A 149 -15.94 -4.45 20.73
C GLN A 149 -15.29 -5.60 21.50
N SER A 150 -14.72 -6.59 20.80
CA SER A 150 -14.02 -7.74 21.33
C SER A 150 -12.52 -7.48 21.46
N ASP A 151 -11.87 -8.20 22.38
CA ASP A 151 -10.41 -8.21 22.47
C ASP A 151 -9.84 -9.03 21.32
N LEU A 152 -8.95 -8.42 20.54
CA LEU A 152 -8.26 -9.08 19.44
C LEU A 152 -6.99 -9.76 19.95
N LYS A 153 -6.83 -11.05 19.67
CA LYS A 153 -5.60 -11.77 19.99
C LYS A 153 -4.57 -11.47 18.90
N ILE A 154 -3.41 -10.94 19.31
CA ILE A 154 -2.30 -10.67 18.38
C ILE A 154 -1.41 -11.91 18.34
N ASP A 155 -1.58 -12.74 17.31
CA ASP A 155 -0.78 -13.95 17.08
C ASP A 155 -0.15 -14.04 15.68
N GLY A 156 -0.43 -13.06 14.83
CA GLY A 156 0.21 -12.85 13.53
C GLY A 156 -0.42 -13.64 12.40
N LYS A 157 -1.61 -14.23 12.57
CA LYS A 157 -2.22 -15.14 11.59
C LYS A 157 -3.42 -14.58 10.85
N LEU A 158 -4.03 -13.50 11.31
CA LEU A 158 -5.22 -12.88 10.71
C LEU A 158 -6.42 -13.85 10.64
N ILE A 159 -6.65 -14.67 11.68
CA ILE A 159 -7.69 -15.71 11.68
C ILE A 159 -8.94 -15.33 12.49
N GLU A 160 -8.82 -14.27 13.29
CA GLU A 160 -9.89 -13.72 14.11
C GLU A 160 -11.02 -13.17 13.22
N PRO A 161 -12.30 -13.47 13.53
CA PRO A 161 -13.45 -13.07 12.71
C PRO A 161 -13.62 -11.55 12.57
N GLU A 162 -13.04 -10.77 13.47
CA GLU A 162 -12.98 -9.31 13.39
C GLU A 162 -12.24 -8.83 12.14
N TRP A 163 -11.23 -9.57 11.67
CA TRP A 163 -10.52 -9.22 10.44
C TRP A 163 -11.40 -9.34 9.20
N GLU A 164 -12.39 -10.24 9.19
CA GLU A 164 -13.37 -10.35 8.10
C GLU A 164 -14.34 -9.16 8.06
N GLN A 165 -14.52 -8.45 9.18
CA GLN A 165 -15.36 -7.26 9.27
C GLN A 165 -14.63 -5.98 8.83
N ALA A 166 -13.30 -6.00 8.81
CA ALA A 166 -12.48 -4.88 8.36
C ALA A 166 -12.71 -4.63 6.86
N VAL A 167 -12.79 -3.36 6.45
CA VAL A 167 -12.73 -3.01 5.03
C VAL A 167 -11.29 -3.23 4.55
N PRO A 168 -11.00 -4.18 3.65
CA PRO A 168 -9.65 -4.39 3.20
C PRO A 168 -9.26 -3.30 2.20
N TYR A 169 -8.08 -2.73 2.37
CA TYR A 169 -7.40 -2.02 1.29
C TYR A 169 -6.78 -3.07 0.36
N ILE A 170 -7.31 -3.14 -0.87
CA ILE A 170 -6.89 -4.07 -1.92
C ILE A 170 -6.20 -3.35 -3.11
N GLY A 171 -5.94 -2.05 -2.99
CA GLY A 171 -5.22 -1.29 -4.00
C GLY A 171 -3.74 -1.66 -4.07
N TYR A 172 -3.07 -1.31 -5.17
CA TYR A 172 -1.62 -1.51 -5.29
C TYR A 172 -0.87 -0.46 -4.50
N PHE A 173 0.26 -0.89 -3.94
CA PHE A 173 1.28 0.05 -3.53
C PHE A 173 2.01 0.52 -4.81
N TYR A 174 2.48 1.75 -4.81
CA TYR A 174 3.27 2.35 -5.87
C TYR A 174 4.75 2.17 -5.56
N GLN A 175 5.50 1.67 -6.52
CA GLN A 175 6.95 1.59 -6.47
C GLN A 175 7.56 2.99 -6.42
N GLN A 176 8.48 3.20 -5.50
CA GLN A 176 9.47 4.27 -5.57
C GLN A 176 10.74 3.78 -6.29
N GLU A 177 11.12 2.54 -5.98
CA GLU A 177 12.21 1.80 -6.62
C GLU A 177 11.70 0.42 -7.03
N PRO A 178 12.17 -0.16 -8.15
CA PRO A 178 13.08 0.44 -9.13
C PRO A 178 12.40 1.38 -10.15
N PHE A 179 11.09 1.23 -10.34
CA PHE A 179 10.33 1.96 -11.37
C PHE A 179 9.31 2.91 -10.73
N ASP A 180 9.62 4.21 -10.74
CA ASP A 180 8.80 5.24 -10.08
C ASP A 180 7.34 5.18 -10.54
N ARG A 181 6.42 5.10 -9.57
CA ARG A 181 4.96 5.04 -9.70
C ARG A 181 4.39 3.81 -10.40
N GLU A 182 5.21 2.81 -10.72
CA GLU A 182 4.69 1.53 -11.21
C GLU A 182 3.97 0.77 -10.08
N PRO A 183 2.97 -0.08 -10.37
CA PRO A 183 2.34 -0.93 -9.36
C PRO A 183 3.35 -1.91 -8.75
N SER A 184 3.21 -2.17 -7.44
CA SER A 184 3.96 -3.21 -6.73
C SER A 184 3.84 -4.57 -7.44
N THR A 185 4.95 -5.28 -7.57
CA THR A 185 4.97 -6.61 -8.20
C THR A 185 4.46 -7.71 -7.27
N GLU A 186 4.38 -7.45 -5.97
CA GLU A 186 3.79 -8.33 -4.97
C GLU A 186 2.55 -7.70 -4.36
N LYS A 187 1.48 -8.48 -4.21
CA LYS A 187 0.23 -8.00 -3.61
C LYS A 187 0.41 -7.79 -2.11
N THR A 188 -0.10 -6.68 -1.61
CA THR A 188 -0.24 -6.39 -0.17
C THR A 188 -1.69 -6.07 0.12
N GLU A 189 -2.22 -6.59 1.21
CA GLU A 189 -3.58 -6.33 1.67
C GLU A 189 -3.53 -5.83 3.11
N VAL A 190 -4.22 -4.73 3.38
CA VAL A 190 -4.20 -4.06 4.69
C VAL A 190 -5.62 -3.99 5.24
N ARG A 191 -5.78 -4.37 6.49
CA ARG A 191 -7.00 -4.22 7.28
C ARG A 191 -6.69 -3.40 8.51
N ILE A 192 -7.61 -2.50 8.87
CA ILE A 192 -7.43 -1.61 10.01
C ILE A 192 -8.67 -1.68 10.89
N LEU A 193 -8.45 -2.00 12.16
CA LEU A 193 -9.49 -2.10 13.18
C LEU A 193 -9.16 -1.16 14.34
N ASN A 194 -10.17 -0.77 15.12
CA ASN A 194 -9.92 -0.17 16.43
C ASN A 194 -10.93 -0.63 17.48
N ASP A 195 -10.49 -0.71 18.73
CA ASP A 195 -11.36 -0.73 19.89
C ASP A 195 -11.19 0.58 20.68
N GLN A 196 -11.66 0.62 21.94
CA GLN A 196 -11.53 1.81 22.80
C GLN A 196 -10.11 2.08 23.30
N LYS A 197 -9.19 1.11 23.19
CA LYS A 197 -7.85 1.12 23.78
C LYS A 197 -6.74 1.10 22.73
N ASN A 198 -6.95 0.44 21.60
CA ASN A 198 -5.92 0.14 20.61
C ASN A 198 -6.41 0.37 19.17
N LEU A 199 -5.46 0.76 18.33
CA LEU A 199 -5.53 0.71 16.88
C LEU A 199 -4.79 -0.54 16.40
N TYR A 200 -5.40 -1.31 15.50
CA TYR A 200 -4.89 -2.58 15.02
C TYR A 200 -4.66 -2.54 13.51
N PHE A 201 -3.55 -3.13 13.06
CA PHE A 201 -3.24 -3.32 11.65
C PHE A 201 -3.01 -4.80 11.37
N GLY A 202 -3.76 -5.32 10.41
CA GLY A 202 -3.60 -6.67 9.89
C GLY A 202 -3.11 -6.59 8.45
N ILE A 203 -1.91 -7.10 8.19
CA ILE A 203 -1.21 -6.88 6.93
C ILE A 203 -0.82 -8.24 6.35
N ARG A 204 -1.33 -8.54 5.16
CA ARG A 204 -1.01 -9.75 4.40
C ARG A 204 -0.11 -9.38 3.23
N CYS A 205 1.11 -9.92 3.25
CA CYS A 205 2.09 -9.74 2.21
C CYS A 205 2.18 -11.03 1.39
N TYR A 206 1.62 -11.01 0.17
CA TYR A 206 1.71 -12.16 -0.73
C TYR A 206 3.05 -12.19 -1.45
N TYR A 207 3.53 -13.39 -1.78
CA TYR A 207 4.73 -13.63 -2.60
C TYR A 207 4.42 -14.65 -3.69
N ALA A 208 4.80 -14.35 -4.94
CA ALA A 208 4.80 -15.35 -6.00
C ALA A 208 5.82 -16.47 -5.73
N GLU A 209 6.93 -16.13 -5.06
CA GLU A 209 7.99 -17.07 -4.63
C GLU A 209 8.25 -16.91 -3.11
N PRO A 210 7.47 -17.57 -2.23
CA PRO A 210 7.58 -17.42 -0.77
C PRO A 210 8.96 -17.78 -0.20
N ASP A 211 9.70 -18.68 -0.84
CA ASP A 211 11.07 -19.04 -0.44
C ASP A 211 12.08 -17.88 -0.60
N LYS A 212 11.69 -16.80 -1.30
CA LYS A 212 12.49 -15.58 -1.46
C LYS A 212 12.29 -14.57 -0.33
N ILE A 213 11.36 -14.81 0.60
CA ILE A 213 11.15 -13.94 1.77
C ILE A 213 12.41 -13.94 2.62
N PHE A 214 13.05 -12.78 2.67
CA PHE A 214 14.33 -12.57 3.33
C PHE A 214 14.15 -11.74 4.59
N ALA A 215 14.55 -12.29 5.73
CA ALA A 215 14.66 -11.53 6.95
C ALA A 215 15.74 -12.15 7.84
N THR A 216 16.63 -11.32 8.38
CA THR A 216 17.77 -11.73 9.20
C THR A 216 17.77 -11.03 10.56
N VAL A 217 17.15 -9.86 10.64
CA VAL A 217 17.06 -9.08 11.87
C VAL A 217 15.94 -9.64 12.74
N MET A 218 16.26 -10.00 13.98
CA MET A 218 15.27 -10.52 14.94
C MET A 218 15.01 -9.58 16.11
N ARG A 219 15.81 -8.53 16.28
CA ARG A 219 15.81 -7.68 17.49
C ARG A 219 15.23 -6.30 17.20
N ARG A 220 14.74 -5.66 18.28
CA ARG A 220 14.44 -4.22 18.31
C ARG A 220 15.72 -3.44 17.97
N ASP A 221 15.58 -2.30 17.29
CA ASP A 221 16.68 -1.38 16.95
C ASP A 221 17.72 -1.91 15.95
N GLY A 222 17.38 -2.93 15.16
CA GLY A 222 18.17 -3.36 14.00
C GLY A 222 17.80 -2.59 12.72
N HIS A 223 18.76 -2.39 11.82
CA HIS A 223 18.47 -1.76 10.52
C HIS A 223 17.78 -2.75 9.58
N LEU A 224 16.49 -2.53 9.28
CA LEU A 224 15.69 -3.41 8.41
C LEU A 224 15.87 -3.16 6.90
N HIS A 225 16.73 -2.23 6.49
CA HIS A 225 16.88 -1.84 5.07
C HIS A 225 17.27 -2.97 4.11
N SER A 226 17.80 -4.08 4.63
CA SER A 226 18.16 -5.25 3.83
C SER A 226 17.18 -6.43 3.98
N ASP A 227 16.18 -6.29 4.85
CA ASP A 227 15.15 -7.29 5.14
C ASP A 227 13.81 -6.91 4.48
N ASP A 228 13.02 -7.91 4.10
CA ASP A 228 11.62 -7.70 3.74
C ASP A 228 10.92 -7.10 4.96
N ASN A 229 10.20 -6.01 4.77
CA ASN A 229 9.56 -5.32 5.89
C ASN A 229 8.31 -4.57 5.46
N ILE A 230 7.52 -4.20 6.47
CA ILE A 230 6.41 -3.27 6.37
C ILE A 230 6.73 -2.06 7.23
N GLU A 231 6.36 -0.88 6.73
CA GLU A 231 6.48 0.39 7.43
C GLU A 231 5.10 1.03 7.53
N LEU A 232 4.76 1.56 8.70
CA LEU A 232 3.53 2.31 8.99
C LEU A 232 3.90 3.72 9.40
N PHE A 233 3.30 4.70 8.73
CA PHE A 233 3.47 6.12 9.05
C PHE A 233 2.12 6.71 9.43
N LEU A 234 2.01 7.30 10.62
CA LEU A 234 0.76 7.83 11.16
C LEU A 234 0.89 9.30 11.53
N ASP A 235 0.24 10.18 10.77
CA ASP A 235 0.03 11.59 11.11
C ASP A 235 -1.28 11.73 11.90
N THR A 236 -1.16 11.61 13.22
CA THR A 236 -2.30 11.52 14.16
C THR A 236 -2.98 12.87 14.45
N TYR A 237 -2.38 13.98 14.05
CA TYR A 237 -2.97 15.32 14.11
C TYR A 237 -3.53 15.76 12.76
N HIS A 238 -3.21 15.02 11.69
CA HIS A 238 -3.56 15.30 10.31
C HIS A 238 -3.10 16.71 9.89
N ASP A 239 -1.91 17.09 10.34
CA ASP A 239 -1.30 18.41 10.09
C ASP A 239 -0.38 18.42 8.86
N GLY A 240 -0.16 17.25 8.24
CA GLY A 240 0.70 17.08 7.07
C GLY A 240 2.18 17.30 7.37
N ARG A 241 2.59 17.29 8.64
CA ARG A 241 3.95 17.70 9.04
C ARG A 241 4.67 16.67 9.90
N ASN A 242 3.98 16.04 10.84
CA ASN A 242 4.59 15.12 11.80
C ASN A 242 3.97 13.73 11.69
N CYS A 243 4.74 12.68 11.93
CA CYS A 243 4.19 11.33 12.01
C CYS A 243 4.95 10.41 12.94
N PHE A 244 4.27 9.37 13.41
CA PHE A 244 4.90 8.21 14.03
C PHE A 244 5.26 7.19 12.96
N HIS A 245 6.44 6.59 13.07
CA HIS A 245 6.89 5.50 12.22
C HIS A 245 6.93 4.22 13.05
N PHE A 246 6.36 3.14 12.54
CA PHE A 246 6.48 1.78 13.07
C PHE A 246 6.87 0.84 11.94
N SER A 247 7.83 -0.04 12.16
CA SER A 247 8.21 -1.05 11.16
C SER A 247 8.43 -2.42 11.77
N THR A 248 8.07 -3.45 10.99
CA THR A 248 8.30 -4.85 11.33
C THR A 248 8.68 -5.67 10.11
N ASN A 249 9.33 -6.80 10.35
CA ASN A 249 9.73 -7.75 9.33
C ASN A 249 9.09 -9.13 9.59
N PRO A 250 9.21 -10.11 8.67
CA PRO A 250 8.67 -11.45 8.87
C PRO A 250 9.14 -12.19 10.13
N LEU A 251 10.19 -11.73 10.82
CA LEU A 251 10.69 -12.29 12.08
C LEU A 251 10.18 -11.55 13.33
N GLY A 252 9.32 -10.54 13.16
CA GLY A 252 8.73 -9.77 14.25
C GLY A 252 9.68 -8.76 14.89
N ALA A 253 10.72 -8.32 14.17
CA ALA A 253 11.51 -7.17 14.59
C ALA A 253 10.61 -5.95 14.74
N LYS A 254 10.98 -5.02 15.63
CA LYS A 254 10.20 -3.82 15.91
C LYS A 254 11.11 -2.60 15.84
N ILE A 255 10.74 -1.65 14.99
CA ILE A 255 11.35 -0.31 14.95
C ILE A 255 10.23 0.70 15.20
N ASP A 256 10.51 1.71 16.01
CA ASP A 256 9.68 2.88 16.16
C ASP A 256 10.51 4.16 16.05
N ALA A 257 9.87 5.22 15.56
CA ALA A 257 10.47 6.55 15.53
C ALA A 257 9.40 7.63 15.54
N VAL A 258 9.78 8.83 15.98
CA VAL A 258 9.01 10.05 15.74
C VAL A 258 9.67 10.84 14.63
N ILE A 259 8.87 11.21 13.63
CA ILE A 259 9.30 11.97 12.48
C ILE A 259 8.66 13.36 12.57
N THR A 260 9.48 14.40 12.50
CA THR A 260 8.99 15.79 12.54
C THR A 260 9.48 16.60 11.35
N ASP A 261 8.72 17.65 11.06
CA ASP A 261 9.02 18.61 10.01
C ASP A 261 9.24 17.93 8.64
N GLU A 262 8.26 17.08 8.26
CA GLU A 262 8.25 16.34 7.01
C GLU A 262 9.53 15.52 6.76
N GLY A 263 10.07 14.89 7.81
CA GLY A 263 11.25 14.03 7.72
C GLY A 263 12.59 14.74 7.83
N ASN A 264 12.61 16.03 8.16
CA ASN A 264 13.87 16.74 8.46
C ASN A 264 14.51 16.25 9.76
N TYR A 265 13.70 15.80 10.72
CA TYR A 265 14.18 15.18 11.96
C TYR A 265 13.52 13.82 12.17
N VAL A 266 14.36 12.83 12.47
CA VAL A 266 13.97 11.45 12.77
C VAL A 266 14.52 11.13 14.15
N ASN A 267 13.65 10.84 15.10
CA ASN A 267 14.01 10.41 16.45
C ASN A 267 13.71 8.92 16.61
N GLU A 268 14.72 8.08 16.35
CA GLU A 268 14.67 6.62 16.51
C GLU A 268 14.86 6.18 17.97
N ASN A 269 15.22 7.09 18.89
CA ASN A 269 15.33 6.78 20.32
C ASN A 269 13.97 6.77 21.03
N TRP A 270 12.87 7.04 20.30
CA TRP A 270 11.54 7.08 20.87
C TRP A 270 10.97 5.66 21.01
N ASP A 271 10.93 5.17 22.25
CA ASP A 271 10.51 3.80 22.56
C ASP A 271 9.00 3.72 22.87
N ALA A 272 8.20 3.35 21.87
CA ALA A 272 6.75 3.22 22.05
C ALA A 272 6.36 1.87 22.64
N VAL A 273 5.24 1.81 23.38
CA VAL A 273 4.62 0.54 23.74
C VAL A 273 3.68 0.11 22.61
N TRP A 274 4.05 -0.93 21.88
CA TRP A 274 3.22 -1.56 20.86
C TRP A 274 3.57 -3.04 20.70
N TYR A 275 2.61 -3.82 20.21
CA TYR A 275 2.72 -5.27 20.08
C TYR A 275 2.70 -5.66 18.61
N CYS A 276 3.52 -6.63 18.25
CA CYS A 276 3.57 -7.18 16.91
C CYS A 276 3.79 -8.70 16.97
N LYS A 277 3.05 -9.44 16.15
CA LYS A 277 3.32 -10.83 15.84
C LYS A 277 3.26 -11.04 14.34
N THR A 278 4.12 -11.92 13.85
CA THR A 278 4.20 -12.25 12.44
C THR A 278 4.13 -13.76 12.27
N SER A 279 3.66 -14.19 11.10
CA SER A 279 3.70 -15.59 10.69
C SER A 279 4.02 -15.69 9.20
N ARG A 280 4.52 -16.84 8.77
CA ARG A 280 4.77 -17.16 7.37
C ARG A 280 3.95 -18.38 6.98
N ASP A 281 3.53 -18.43 5.74
CA ASP A 281 2.87 -19.59 5.14
C ASP A 281 3.22 -19.72 3.65
N GLU A 282 2.56 -20.66 2.98
CA GLU A 282 2.81 -21.00 1.57
C GLU A 282 2.48 -19.88 0.57
N SER A 283 1.75 -18.83 0.97
CA SER A 283 1.42 -17.72 0.06
C SER A 283 2.20 -16.44 0.40
N GLY A 284 2.92 -16.40 1.53
CA GLY A 284 3.69 -15.23 1.94
C GLY A 284 3.86 -15.10 3.45
N TRP A 285 3.65 -13.89 3.97
CA TRP A 285 3.72 -13.63 5.40
C TRP A 285 2.67 -12.61 5.87
N CYS A 286 2.38 -12.65 7.17
CA CYS A 286 1.44 -11.77 7.84
C CYS A 286 2.11 -10.99 8.96
N ALA A 287 1.61 -9.78 9.21
CA ALA A 287 1.84 -9.04 10.43
C ALA A 287 0.53 -8.63 11.08
N GLU A 288 0.43 -8.84 12.39
CA GLU A 288 -0.57 -8.23 13.24
C GLU A 288 0.10 -7.27 14.19
N ILE A 289 -0.35 -6.03 14.17
CA ILE A 289 0.20 -4.92 14.95
C ILE A 289 -0.92 -4.34 15.80
N SER A 290 -0.64 -4.14 17.10
CA SER A 290 -1.53 -3.45 18.04
C SER A 290 -0.80 -2.27 18.65
N ILE A 291 -1.33 -1.07 18.43
CA ILE A 291 -0.82 0.19 18.93
C ILE A 291 -1.85 0.76 19.91
N PRO A 292 -1.58 0.70 21.23
CA PRO A 292 -2.40 1.38 22.22
C PRO A 292 -2.50 2.88 21.93
N PHE A 293 -3.70 3.46 21.96
CA PHE A 293 -3.88 4.90 21.78
C PHE A 293 -3.07 5.71 22.78
N LYS A 294 -2.90 5.21 24.01
CA LYS A 294 -2.05 5.84 25.06
C LYS A 294 -0.57 5.98 24.69
N SER A 295 -0.10 5.22 23.69
CA SER A 295 1.27 5.30 23.17
C SER A 295 1.44 6.42 22.14
N LEU A 296 0.34 6.98 21.64
CA LEU A 296 0.31 8.02 20.63
C LEU A 296 -0.17 9.34 21.22
N LYS A 297 0.35 10.45 20.69
CA LYS A 297 -0.28 11.76 20.84
C LYS A 297 -1.20 11.97 19.65
N PHE A 298 -2.44 12.40 19.86
CA PHE A 298 -3.43 12.61 18.80
C PHE A 298 -4.44 13.69 19.21
N LYS A 299 -5.22 14.18 18.26
CA LYS A 299 -6.31 15.12 18.54
C LYS A 299 -7.47 14.40 19.24
N GLU A 300 -7.81 14.85 20.44
CA GLU A 300 -8.85 14.22 21.27
C GLU A 300 -10.28 14.49 20.76
N GLY A 301 -11.15 13.49 20.90
CA GLY A 301 -12.61 13.62 20.77
C GLY A 301 -13.16 13.54 19.33
N GLY A 302 -14.21 12.74 19.18
CA GLY A 302 -14.97 12.59 17.92
C GLY A 302 -14.43 11.50 16.97
N ASP A 303 -15.06 11.40 15.81
CA ASP A 303 -14.52 10.67 14.66
C ASP A 303 -13.47 11.59 14.02
N GLY A 304 -12.20 11.22 14.17
CA GLY A 304 -11.07 11.99 13.65
C GLY A 304 -10.45 11.31 12.43
N ASP A 305 -10.00 12.11 11.48
CA ASP A 305 -9.20 11.63 10.36
C ASP A 305 -7.72 11.79 10.70
N TRP A 306 -6.91 10.76 10.44
CA TRP A 306 -5.45 10.84 10.49
C TRP A 306 -4.88 10.81 9.07
N GLY A 307 -3.61 11.21 8.91
CA GLY A 307 -2.83 10.86 7.73
C GLY A 307 -2.19 9.48 7.91
N ILE A 308 -2.14 8.69 6.84
CA ILE A 308 -1.46 7.39 6.80
C ILE A 308 -0.63 7.20 5.54
N ASN A 309 0.54 6.60 5.69
CA ASN A 309 1.23 5.93 4.60
C ASN A 309 1.69 4.55 5.07
N ILE A 310 1.73 3.60 4.15
CA ILE A 310 2.21 2.24 4.42
C ILE A 310 3.22 1.90 3.35
N GLY A 311 4.42 1.51 3.80
CA GLY A 311 5.52 1.07 2.96
C GLY A 311 5.68 -0.45 3.00
N ARG A 312 6.20 -1.03 1.93
CA ARG A 312 6.69 -2.40 1.87
C ARG A 312 8.00 -2.45 1.11
N GLU A 313 9.00 -3.05 1.73
CA GLU A 313 10.28 -3.40 1.11
C GLU A 313 10.28 -4.87 0.72
N ILE A 314 10.63 -5.16 -0.54
CA ILE A 314 10.75 -6.51 -1.09
C ILE A 314 12.20 -6.74 -1.49
N SER A 315 12.99 -7.27 -0.56
CA SER A 315 14.46 -7.21 -0.63
C SER A 315 15.04 -7.94 -1.83
N TYR A 316 14.52 -9.12 -2.17
CA TYR A 316 15.04 -9.92 -3.28
C TYR A 316 14.82 -9.27 -4.66
N LYS A 317 13.81 -8.40 -4.77
CA LYS A 317 13.50 -7.61 -5.97
C LYS A 317 14.11 -6.21 -5.95
N ARG A 318 14.63 -5.76 -4.80
CA ARG A 318 15.05 -4.38 -4.54
C ARG A 318 13.92 -3.39 -4.85
N GLU A 319 12.73 -3.74 -4.39
CA GLU A 319 11.51 -2.99 -4.68
C GLU A 319 10.99 -2.36 -3.39
N SER A 320 10.85 -1.04 -3.42
CA SER A 320 10.33 -0.22 -2.32
C SER A 320 9.01 0.36 -2.74
N THR A 321 7.93 0.06 -2.03
CA THR A 321 6.56 0.40 -2.45
C THR A 321 5.78 1.10 -1.35
N PHE A 322 4.87 2.01 -1.70
CA PHE A 322 4.07 2.78 -0.75
C PHE A 322 2.61 2.91 -1.20
N ILE A 323 1.65 2.99 -0.28
CA ILE A 323 0.24 3.22 -0.65
C ILE A 323 0.04 4.53 -1.42
N VAL A 324 0.77 5.59 -1.05
CA VAL A 324 0.79 6.83 -1.82
C VAL A 324 2.03 6.87 -2.72
N PRO A 325 1.95 7.45 -3.93
CA PRO A 325 3.12 7.58 -4.79
C PRO A 325 4.13 8.52 -4.14
N ILE A 326 5.29 7.98 -3.75
CA ILE A 326 6.42 8.76 -3.27
C ILE A 326 7.39 8.98 -4.44
N PRO A 327 7.56 10.22 -4.92
CA PRO A 327 8.49 10.48 -6.02
C PRO A 327 9.89 9.98 -5.69
N ARG A 328 10.50 9.28 -6.64
CA ARG A 328 11.89 8.82 -6.52
C ARG A 328 12.88 9.94 -6.23
N ALA A 329 12.64 11.15 -6.75
CA ALA A 329 13.46 12.34 -6.51
C ALA A 329 13.57 12.76 -5.03
N LEU A 330 12.63 12.34 -4.19
CA LEU A 330 12.69 12.59 -2.74
C LEU A 330 13.56 11.57 -1.99
N ASN A 331 14.10 10.58 -2.68
CA ASN A 331 14.91 9.48 -2.15
C ASN A 331 14.20 8.74 -1.00
N HIS A 332 14.94 7.95 -0.23
CA HIS A 332 14.41 7.17 0.90
C HIS A 332 13.66 7.99 1.97
N ARG A 333 13.92 9.31 2.07
CA ARG A 333 13.22 10.20 3.02
C ARG A 333 11.86 10.67 2.51
N GLY A 334 11.54 10.46 1.24
CA GLY A 334 10.23 10.81 0.67
C GLY A 334 9.07 10.18 1.42
N LYS A 335 9.26 8.96 1.94
CA LYS A 335 8.25 8.25 2.74
C LYS A 335 7.81 8.97 4.01
N TYR A 336 8.59 9.93 4.50
CA TYR A 336 8.32 10.76 5.69
C TYR A 336 7.52 12.04 5.39
N LYS A 337 7.17 12.31 4.13
CA LYS A 337 6.40 13.50 3.74
C LYS A 337 4.92 13.33 4.09
N ALA A 338 4.59 13.64 5.34
CA ALA A 338 3.22 13.54 5.88
C ALA A 338 2.18 14.33 5.06
N SER A 339 2.58 15.41 4.39
CA SER A 339 1.71 16.16 3.47
C SER A 339 1.14 15.30 2.33
N LEU A 340 1.88 14.29 1.88
CA LEU A 340 1.49 13.36 0.80
C LEU A 340 0.60 12.20 1.27
N TYR A 341 0.46 11.99 2.58
CA TYR A 341 -0.19 10.80 3.12
C TYR A 341 -1.65 10.69 2.70
N ALA A 342 -2.12 9.45 2.59
CA ALA A 342 -3.52 9.07 2.45
C ALA A 342 -4.30 9.47 3.71
N ASN A 343 -5.62 9.54 3.64
CA ASN A 343 -6.46 9.72 4.81
C ASN A 343 -6.77 8.35 5.44
N LEU A 344 -6.69 8.29 6.76
CA LEU A 344 -7.22 7.22 7.58
C LEU A 344 -8.51 7.72 8.24
N LYS A 345 -9.64 7.19 7.80
CA LYS A 345 -11.00 7.62 8.15
C LYS A 345 -11.62 6.73 9.22
N ASN A 346 -12.66 7.26 9.87
CA ASN A 346 -13.49 6.55 10.87
C ASN A 346 -12.73 6.13 12.14
N ILE A 347 -11.67 6.85 12.51
CA ILE A 347 -10.99 6.58 13.79
C ILE A 347 -11.85 7.18 14.90
N LYS A 348 -12.41 6.29 15.72
CA LYS A 348 -13.08 6.67 16.97
C LYS A 348 -12.02 6.97 18.02
N ASN A 349 -11.53 8.21 18.03
CA ASN A 349 -10.51 8.62 18.98
C ASN A 349 -11.06 8.50 20.42
N PRO A 350 -10.42 7.69 21.29
CA PRO A 350 -10.86 7.62 22.66
C PRO A 350 -10.62 8.98 23.33
N LYS A 351 -11.49 9.32 24.28
CA LYS A 351 -11.21 10.45 25.17
C LYS A 351 -10.03 10.05 26.04
N THR A 352 -8.93 10.79 25.99
CA THR A 352 -7.74 10.47 26.76
C THR A 352 -8.04 10.64 28.25
N GLY A 353 -7.92 9.55 29.01
CA GLY A 353 -7.89 9.61 30.47
C GLY A 353 -6.54 10.13 30.97
N LYS A 354 -6.44 10.52 32.24
CA LYS A 354 -5.16 10.93 32.84
C LYS A 354 -4.14 9.78 32.75
N ASN A 355 -3.00 10.02 32.11
CA ASN A 355 -1.89 9.07 32.05
C ASN A 355 -1.10 9.12 33.38
N ILE A 356 -1.54 8.35 34.38
CA ILE A 356 -0.82 8.21 35.65
C ILE A 356 0.04 6.95 35.55
N GLN A 357 1.36 7.13 35.49
CA GLN A 357 2.32 6.03 35.54
C GLN A 357 3.04 6.05 36.90
N ILE A 358 2.90 4.97 37.67
CA ILE A 358 3.63 4.79 38.93
C ILE A 358 4.81 3.87 38.64
N ILE A 359 6.02 4.42 38.76
CA ILE A 359 7.26 3.65 38.63
C ILE A 359 7.85 3.48 40.04
N PRO A 360 7.65 2.32 40.70
CA PRO A 360 8.29 2.06 41.98
C PRO A 360 9.80 1.90 41.76
N TYR A 361 10.60 2.58 42.58
CA TYR A 361 12.04 2.37 42.63
C TYR A 361 12.47 2.10 44.07
N THR A 362 13.50 1.27 44.22
CA THR A 362 14.23 1.08 45.47
C THR A 362 15.67 1.49 45.24
N SER A 363 16.21 2.35 46.11
CA SER A 363 17.62 2.73 46.10
C SER A 363 18.26 2.32 47.42
N GLY A 364 19.33 1.54 47.34
CA GLY A 364 20.16 1.15 48.48
C GLY A 364 21.51 1.85 48.39
N GLY A 365 21.83 2.70 49.37
CA GLY A 365 23.15 3.34 49.48
C GLY A 365 23.96 2.71 50.62
N ARG A 366 25.26 2.47 50.38
CA ARG A 366 26.25 2.24 51.45
C ARG A 366 27.19 3.43 51.50
N ILE A 367 27.25 4.09 52.65
CA ILE A 367 28.25 5.12 52.94
C ILE A 367 29.48 4.39 53.48
N TYR A 368 30.61 4.49 52.78
CA TYR A 368 31.91 4.16 53.37
C TYR A 368 32.48 5.43 53.98
N GLU A 369 32.45 5.52 55.31
CA GLU A 369 33.31 6.48 56.01
C GLU A 369 34.76 6.02 55.88
N TYR A 370 35.56 6.78 55.13
CA TYR A 370 37.01 6.64 55.16
C TYR A 370 37.52 7.07 56.53
N ARG A 371 37.95 6.10 57.35
CA ARG A 371 38.73 6.37 58.57
C ARG A 371 40.20 6.42 58.18
N PRO A 372 40.88 7.58 58.24
CA PRO A 372 42.32 7.63 58.05
C PRO A 372 43.00 6.86 59.20
N ASN A 373 43.99 6.04 58.87
CA ASN A 373 44.83 5.36 59.85
C ASN A 373 45.55 6.40 60.73
N GLU A 374 45.33 6.37 62.03
CA GLU A 374 46.22 7.01 62.99
C GLU A 374 47.56 6.26 62.96
N SER A 375 48.54 6.84 62.27
CA SER A 375 49.93 6.44 62.40
C SER A 375 50.38 6.76 63.83
N THR A 376 50.71 5.72 64.57
CA THR A 376 51.39 5.78 65.87
C THR A 376 52.74 6.49 65.71
N SER A 377 52.85 7.70 66.25
CA SER A 377 54.14 8.35 66.48
C SER A 377 54.85 7.67 67.66
N ARG A 378 56.07 7.20 67.45
CA ARG A 378 57.07 7.08 68.53
C ARG A 378 57.88 8.35 68.61
#